data_AF-A0A1I5VZJ7-F1
#
_entry.id   AF-A0A1I5VZJ7-F1
#
_cell.length_a   1.000
_cell.length_b   1.000
_cell.length_c   1.000
_cell.angle_alpha   90.00
_cell.angle_beta   90.00
_cell.angle_gamma   90.00
#
_symmetry.space_group_name_H-M   'P 1'
#
loop_
_entity.id
_entity.type
_entity.pdbx_description
1 polymer ?
#
loop_
_entity_poly.entity_id
_entity_poly.type
_entity_poly.pdbx_seq_one_letter_code
_entity_poly.pdbx_strand_id
1 'polypeptide(L)'
;MIAANNKAFNEIFLTEISKFDSRKYAYDTFFNCDEKRFSKIARQYGIQNGSGALNYMLKTFYSWKSNHVRPNGSSSYNIVASTAATFTIEEKFIEAYTQLAKHIKHSFPKKIELKDVNQTFSTILTNIETFNLEKTSYYSRYIYKGDELENYQEYVKRIFEFYTKMIFENLNNDIPLFKKTYTDVNTAFLEIKFNTYLYNIEINIQGIAKKIFAIKKVFDLPHPISYEELINDNLSDFSLEQITEIAKANNTTKIDAFLTEFEIGKIVDKKKEIENSKRSGNIQYTLKSNSGILTINLRILSPTEKLLIALRILLFIAAAASLIYYCFFFTQSYFIFIVGLFVSSFLISPIYDNIVKLFKDTFK
;
A
#
# COMPACT_ATOMS: atom_id res chain seq x y z
N MET A 1 -8.96 -6.36 28.55
CA MET A 1 -8.02 -5.30 28.15
C MET A 1 -6.98 -5.76 27.12
N ILE A 2 -6.43 -6.99 27.23
CA ILE A 2 -5.36 -7.53 26.35
C ILE A 2 -5.76 -7.61 24.86
N ALA A 3 -6.98 -8.05 24.54
CA ALA A 3 -7.44 -8.17 23.15
C ALA A 3 -7.53 -6.82 22.39
N ALA A 4 -7.72 -5.71 23.09
CA ALA A 4 -7.81 -4.38 22.48
C ALA A 4 -6.42 -3.85 22.08
N ASN A 5 -5.40 -4.07 22.91
CA ASN A 5 -4.00 -3.71 22.61
C ASN A 5 -3.47 -4.52 21.42
N ASN A 6 -3.78 -5.81 21.34
CA ASN A 6 -3.37 -6.66 20.22
C ASN A 6 -3.96 -6.19 18.88
N LYS A 7 -5.21 -5.67 18.90
CA LYS A 7 -5.87 -5.16 17.71
C LYS A 7 -5.28 -3.81 17.25
N ALA A 8 -4.98 -2.91 18.18
CA ALA A 8 -4.33 -1.63 17.87
C ALA A 8 -2.90 -1.83 17.32
N PHE A 9 -2.13 -2.74 17.93
CA PHE A 9 -0.81 -3.16 17.46
C PHE A 9 -0.88 -3.66 16.02
N ASN A 10 -1.78 -4.60 15.71
CA ASN A 10 -1.96 -5.12 14.35
C ASN A 10 -2.35 -4.03 13.34
N GLU A 11 -3.29 -3.15 13.66
CA GLU A 11 -3.83 -2.21 12.68
C GLU A 11 -2.85 -1.08 12.32
N ILE A 12 -2.14 -0.53 13.31
CA ILE A 12 -1.20 0.58 13.12
C ILE A 12 0.12 0.09 12.52
N PHE A 13 0.65 -1.05 13.00
CA PHE A 13 1.93 -1.57 12.54
C PHE A 13 1.87 -2.00 11.08
N LEU A 14 0.85 -2.77 10.73
CA LEU A 14 0.76 -3.43 9.43
C LEU A 14 0.54 -2.48 8.23
N THR A 15 0.17 -1.22 8.45
CA THR A 15 -0.23 -0.34 7.33
C THR A 15 0.47 1.01 7.28
N GLU A 16 0.87 1.59 8.42
CA GLU A 16 1.31 2.99 8.45
C GLU A 16 2.79 3.17 8.81
N ILE A 17 3.36 2.33 9.68
CA ILE A 17 4.77 2.47 10.09
C ILE A 17 5.73 2.23 8.91
N SER A 18 5.39 1.32 7.99
CA SER A 18 6.22 1.06 6.79
C SER A 18 6.34 2.25 5.83
N LYS A 19 5.43 3.23 5.92
CA LYS A 19 5.43 4.44 5.08
C LYS A 19 6.23 5.60 5.70
N PHE A 20 6.67 5.45 6.95
CA PHE A 20 7.38 6.49 7.66
C PHE A 20 8.73 6.83 6.97
N ASP A 21 9.08 8.11 6.99
CA ASP A 21 10.39 8.59 6.54
C ASP A 21 11.12 9.23 7.71
N SER A 22 11.98 8.43 8.35
CA SER A 22 12.80 8.83 9.48
C SER A 22 13.71 10.02 9.20
N ARG A 23 14.17 10.20 7.95
CA ARG A 23 15.01 11.35 7.57
C ARG A 23 14.19 12.63 7.59
N LYS A 24 13.02 12.58 6.98
CA LYS A 24 12.06 13.70 7.00
C LYS A 24 11.65 13.99 8.43
N TYR A 25 11.29 12.97 9.20
CA TYR A 25 10.89 13.10 10.60
C TYR A 25 11.99 13.71 11.47
N ALA A 26 13.25 13.26 11.34
CA ALA A 26 14.38 13.86 12.06
C ALA A 26 14.56 15.34 11.70
N TYR A 27 14.47 15.68 10.42
CA TYR A 27 14.56 17.06 9.95
C TYR A 27 13.42 17.93 10.51
N ASP A 28 12.18 17.45 10.44
CA ASP A 28 11.00 18.16 10.96
C ASP A 28 11.06 18.29 12.49
N THR A 29 11.55 17.27 13.19
CA THR A 29 11.75 17.28 14.65
C THR A 29 12.72 18.38 15.06
N PHE A 30 13.83 18.56 14.35
CA PHE A 30 14.79 19.62 14.66
C PHE A 30 14.15 21.01 14.72
N PHE A 31 13.26 21.34 13.78
CA PHE A 31 12.61 22.65 13.73
C PHE A 31 11.46 22.82 14.72
N ASN A 32 10.79 21.72 15.08
CA ASN A 32 9.55 21.73 15.85
C ASN A 32 9.71 21.24 17.30
N CYS A 33 10.90 20.82 17.71
CA CYS A 33 11.13 20.33 19.06
C CYS A 33 11.11 21.41 20.14
N ASP A 34 10.91 20.98 21.38
CA ASP A 34 11.05 21.82 22.56
C ASP A 34 12.51 22.16 22.87
N GLU A 35 12.73 23.10 23.80
CA GLU A 35 14.08 23.57 24.18
C GLU A 35 14.98 22.44 24.72
N LYS A 36 14.39 21.52 25.48
CA LYS A 36 15.10 20.39 26.09
C LYS A 36 15.63 19.43 25.02
N ARG A 37 14.79 19.09 24.05
CA ARG A 37 15.13 18.23 22.92
C ARG A 37 16.11 18.94 21.99
N PHE A 38 15.90 20.22 21.70
CA PHE A 38 16.83 21.03 20.90
C PHE A 38 18.23 21.05 21.51
N SER A 39 18.34 21.21 22.83
CA SER A 39 19.63 21.20 23.55
C SER A 39 20.38 19.87 23.39
N LYS A 40 19.66 18.73 23.43
CA LYS A 40 20.26 17.41 23.17
C LYS A 40 20.75 17.29 21.74
N ILE A 41 19.97 17.77 20.77
CA ILE A 41 20.35 17.75 19.36
C ILE A 41 21.58 18.64 19.13
N ALA A 42 21.58 19.87 19.63
CA ALA A 42 22.69 20.80 19.54
C ALA A 42 23.99 20.22 20.13
N ARG A 43 23.90 19.53 21.26
CA ARG A 43 25.05 18.81 21.84
C ARG A 43 25.59 17.74 20.89
N GLN A 44 24.72 16.90 20.31
CA GLN A 44 25.16 15.89 19.34
C GLN A 44 25.72 16.53 18.06
N TYR A 45 25.11 17.62 17.59
CA TYR A 45 25.60 18.39 16.46
C TYR A 45 27.02 18.89 16.69
N GLY A 46 27.32 19.42 17.88
CA GLY A 46 28.66 19.85 18.26
C GLY A 46 29.66 18.71 18.38
N ILE A 47 29.27 17.57 18.98
CA ILE A 47 30.13 16.38 19.09
C ILE A 47 30.52 15.84 17.71
N GLN A 48 29.57 15.80 16.78
CA GLN A 48 29.77 15.20 15.45
C GLN A 48 30.47 16.13 14.47
N ASN A 49 30.28 17.45 14.59
CA ASN A 49 30.67 18.42 13.56
C ASN A 49 31.61 19.54 14.06
N GLY A 50 31.92 19.56 15.36
CA GLY A 50 32.81 20.55 15.98
C GLY A 50 32.10 21.85 16.41
N SER A 51 32.83 22.66 17.19
CA SER A 51 32.33 23.89 17.82
C SER A 51 31.97 25.00 16.81
N GLY A 52 32.71 25.12 15.72
CA GLY A 52 32.41 26.09 14.66
C GLY A 52 31.06 25.82 13.98
N ALA A 53 30.78 24.56 13.66
CA ALA A 53 29.51 24.14 13.06
C ALA A 53 28.34 24.32 14.03
N LEU A 54 28.54 24.01 15.32
CA LEU A 54 27.56 24.28 16.38
C LEU A 54 27.23 25.78 16.48
N ASN A 55 28.25 26.64 16.53
CA ASN A 55 28.06 28.09 16.59
C ASN A 55 27.31 28.63 15.37
N TYR A 56 27.61 28.12 14.17
CA TYR A 56 26.88 28.48 12.96
C TYR A 56 25.41 28.05 13.02
N MET A 57 25.15 26.81 13.42
CA MET A 57 23.79 26.27 13.54
C MET A 57 22.96 27.05 14.56
N LEU A 58 23.51 27.38 15.74
CA LEU A 58 22.83 28.19 16.75
C LEU A 58 22.52 29.61 16.26
N LYS A 59 23.48 30.28 15.59
CA LYS A 59 23.28 31.62 15.02
C LYS A 59 22.24 31.66 13.90
N THR A 60 22.12 30.57 13.14
CA THR A 60 21.29 30.52 11.92
C THR A 60 19.94 29.82 12.15
N PHE A 61 19.75 29.17 13.31
CA PHE A 61 18.58 28.35 13.61
C PHE A 61 17.25 29.07 13.36
N TYR A 62 17.07 30.29 13.88
CA TYR A 62 15.82 31.03 13.72
C TYR A 62 15.54 31.40 12.27
N SER A 63 16.56 31.78 11.50
CA SER A 63 16.44 32.07 10.07
C SER A 63 16.08 30.81 9.27
N TRP A 64 16.56 29.64 9.68
CA TRP A 64 16.15 28.36 9.10
C TRP A 64 14.72 28.00 9.49
N LYS A 65 14.36 28.14 10.76
CA LYS A 65 13.02 27.82 11.29
C LYS A 65 11.93 28.68 10.67
N SER A 66 12.21 29.95 10.41
CA SER A 66 11.27 30.87 9.75
C SER A 66 11.28 30.76 8.21
N ASN A 67 12.04 29.81 7.64
CA ASN A 67 12.27 29.67 6.20
C ASN A 67 12.85 30.92 5.51
N HIS A 68 13.46 31.85 6.25
CA HIS A 68 14.11 33.04 5.68
C HIS A 68 15.39 32.66 4.90
N VAL A 69 16.10 31.64 5.39
CA VAL A 69 17.24 31.00 4.71
C VAL A 69 17.04 29.50 4.78
N ARG A 70 17.42 28.75 3.75
CA ARG A 70 17.36 27.28 3.77
C ARG A 70 18.70 26.68 4.18
N PRO A 71 18.73 25.63 5.01
CA PRO A 71 19.96 24.87 5.23
C PRO A 71 20.47 24.30 3.89
N ASN A 72 21.78 24.41 3.68
CA ASN A 72 22.43 23.77 2.52
C ASN A 72 22.51 22.24 2.75
N GLY A 73 22.88 21.48 1.72
CA GLY A 73 22.90 20.01 1.78
C GLY A 73 23.72 19.44 2.94
N SER A 74 24.89 20.03 3.24
CA SER A 74 25.73 19.62 4.37
C SER A 74 25.07 19.92 5.72
N SER A 75 24.46 21.10 5.86
CA SER A 75 23.74 21.47 7.09
C SER A 75 22.52 20.58 7.30
N SER A 76 21.74 20.31 6.25
CA SER A 76 20.60 19.39 6.30
C SER A 76 21.04 17.98 6.72
N TYR A 77 22.15 17.48 6.18
CA TYR A 77 22.73 16.21 6.57
C TYR A 77 23.11 16.17 8.06
N ASN A 78 23.82 17.18 8.54
CA ASN A 78 24.25 17.27 9.94
C ASN A 78 23.05 17.42 10.89
N ILE A 79 22.02 18.16 10.50
CA ILE A 79 20.75 18.28 11.24
C ILE A 79 20.11 16.90 11.39
N VAL A 80 19.99 16.13 10.30
CA VAL A 80 19.40 14.79 10.35
C VAL A 80 20.25 13.86 11.21
N ALA A 81 21.57 13.79 11.00
CA ALA A 81 22.46 12.90 11.76
C ALA A 81 22.45 13.19 13.27
N SER A 82 22.52 14.46 13.66
CA SER A 82 22.52 14.88 15.06
C SER A 82 21.16 14.68 15.72
N THR A 83 20.07 14.90 14.98
CA THR A 83 18.71 14.64 15.49
C THR A 83 18.46 13.15 15.66
N ALA A 84 18.85 12.35 14.67
CA ALA A 84 18.79 10.89 14.70
C ALA A 84 19.57 10.29 15.88
N ALA A 85 20.71 10.89 16.25
CA ALA A 85 21.48 10.49 17.42
C ALA A 85 20.80 10.76 18.78
N THR A 86 19.67 11.47 18.78
CA THR A 86 18.85 11.71 19.98
C THR A 86 17.59 10.87 20.02
N PHE A 87 17.36 10.00 19.04
CA PHE A 87 16.13 9.23 18.93
C PHE A 87 15.76 8.51 20.23
N THR A 88 14.48 8.63 20.62
CA THR A 88 13.90 7.86 21.72
C THR A 88 13.85 6.39 21.36
N ILE A 89 13.53 5.57 22.36
CA ILE A 89 13.32 4.14 22.17
C ILE A 89 12.33 3.92 21.02
N GLU A 90 11.22 4.65 21.00
CA GLU A 90 10.17 4.64 19.96
C GLU A 90 10.66 4.99 18.56
N GLU A 91 11.41 6.09 18.46
CA GLU A 91 11.93 6.57 17.18
C GLU A 91 12.97 5.59 16.59
N LYS A 92 13.79 4.96 17.44
CA LYS A 92 14.74 3.91 17.04
C LYS A 92 14.02 2.68 16.48
N PHE A 93 12.97 2.21 17.13
CA PHE A 93 12.19 1.08 16.60
C PHE A 93 11.54 1.40 15.26
N ILE A 94 10.88 2.55 15.15
CA ILE A 94 10.21 2.95 13.91
C ILE A 94 11.24 3.01 12.77
N GLU A 95 12.44 3.55 13.02
CA GLU A 95 13.51 3.50 12.03
C GLU A 95 13.86 2.06 11.63
N ALA A 96 14.20 1.18 12.58
CA ALA A 96 14.56 -0.20 12.29
C ALA A 96 13.46 -0.91 11.48
N TYR A 97 12.21 -0.72 11.88
CA TYR A 97 11.03 -1.28 11.23
C TYR A 97 10.88 -0.76 9.80
N THR A 98 10.95 0.56 9.61
CA THR A 98 10.84 1.20 8.30
C THR A 98 11.93 0.71 7.35
N GLN A 99 13.16 0.49 7.82
CA GLN A 99 14.26 0.04 6.99
C GLN A 99 14.07 -1.40 6.51
N LEU A 100 13.61 -2.30 7.39
CA LEU A 100 13.24 -3.66 6.98
C LEU A 100 12.05 -3.64 6.02
N ALA A 101 11.03 -2.82 6.27
CA ALA A 101 9.89 -2.67 5.36
C ALA A 101 10.34 -2.21 3.96
N LYS A 102 11.21 -1.19 3.88
CA LYS A 102 11.78 -0.69 2.63
C LYS A 102 12.62 -1.75 1.93
N HIS A 103 13.47 -2.45 2.69
CA HIS A 103 14.29 -3.53 2.17
C HIS A 103 13.45 -4.60 1.47
N ILE A 104 12.36 -5.04 2.10
CA ILE A 104 11.44 -6.02 1.50
C ILE A 104 10.71 -5.40 0.30
N LYS A 105 10.11 -4.22 0.45
CA LYS A 105 9.37 -3.55 -0.63
C LYS A 105 10.19 -3.36 -1.91
N HIS A 106 11.50 -3.10 -1.80
CA HIS A 106 12.38 -2.94 -2.95
C HIS A 106 12.83 -4.26 -3.57
N SER A 107 12.77 -5.36 -2.82
CA SER A 107 13.17 -6.70 -3.25
C SER A 107 12.05 -7.49 -3.97
N PHE A 108 10.80 -7.01 -3.92
CA PHE A 108 9.65 -7.73 -4.49
C PHE A 108 8.87 -6.91 -5.52
N PRO A 109 8.26 -7.56 -6.52
CA PRO A 109 7.40 -6.89 -7.47
C PRO A 109 6.18 -6.28 -6.76
N LYS A 110 5.73 -5.12 -7.25
CA LYS A 110 4.53 -4.44 -6.71
C LYS A 110 3.26 -5.27 -6.85
N LYS A 111 3.24 -6.21 -7.79
CA LYS A 111 2.09 -7.07 -8.09
C LYS A 111 2.55 -8.51 -8.35
N ILE A 112 1.84 -9.47 -7.76
CA ILE A 112 2.06 -10.91 -7.97
C ILE A 112 0.76 -11.61 -8.34
N GLU A 113 0.85 -12.77 -8.98
CA GLU A 113 -0.32 -13.63 -9.18
C GLU A 113 -0.59 -14.50 -7.96
N LEU A 114 -1.86 -14.89 -7.76
CA LEU A 114 -2.26 -15.73 -6.63
C LEU A 114 -1.44 -17.04 -6.55
N LYS A 115 -1.11 -17.63 -7.72
CA LYS A 115 -0.28 -18.85 -7.81
C LYS A 115 1.15 -18.69 -7.28
N ASP A 116 1.68 -17.46 -7.24
CA ASP A 116 3.06 -17.18 -6.87
C ASP A 116 3.19 -16.79 -5.39
N VAL A 117 2.07 -16.72 -4.66
CA VAL A 117 2.02 -16.34 -3.23
C VAL A 117 2.92 -17.22 -2.38
N ASN A 118 2.87 -18.54 -2.56
CA ASN A 118 3.68 -19.48 -1.77
C ASN A 118 5.18 -19.18 -1.89
N GLN A 119 5.67 -19.08 -3.14
CA GLN A 119 7.08 -18.81 -3.41
C GLN A 119 7.47 -17.42 -2.91
N THR A 120 6.61 -16.41 -3.13
CA THR A 120 6.88 -15.03 -2.73
C THR A 120 7.03 -14.92 -1.22
N PHE A 121 6.12 -15.51 -0.44
CA PHE A 121 6.20 -15.48 1.03
C PHE A 121 7.40 -16.27 1.57
N SER A 122 7.78 -17.38 0.93
CA SER A 122 9.03 -18.07 1.26
C SER A 122 10.25 -17.17 1.07
N THR A 123 10.33 -16.46 -0.05
CA THR A 123 11.46 -15.55 -0.34
C THR A 123 11.45 -14.33 0.58
N ILE A 124 10.26 -13.84 1.00
CA ILE A 124 10.15 -12.75 1.98
C ILE A 124 10.82 -13.16 3.29
N LEU A 125 10.55 -14.38 3.80
CA LEU A 125 11.17 -14.87 5.03
C LEU A 125 12.70 -14.92 4.92
N THR A 126 13.24 -15.45 3.82
CA THR A 126 14.70 -15.46 3.59
C THR A 126 15.31 -14.04 3.56
N ASN A 127 14.58 -13.06 2.99
CA ASN A 127 15.03 -11.67 2.98
C ASN A 127 14.95 -11.01 4.37
N ILE A 128 14.00 -11.42 5.22
CA ILE A 128 13.96 -10.98 6.62
C ILE A 128 15.17 -11.54 7.37
N GLU A 129 15.44 -12.84 7.25
CA GLU A 129 16.57 -13.50 7.93
C GLU A 129 17.92 -12.86 7.56
N THR A 130 18.10 -12.51 6.29
CA THR A 130 19.34 -11.91 5.76
C THR A 130 19.42 -10.39 5.94
N PHE A 131 18.37 -9.75 6.48
CA PHE A 131 18.35 -8.31 6.69
C PHE A 131 19.49 -7.84 7.59
N ASN A 132 20.12 -6.73 7.18
CA ASN A 132 21.16 -6.07 7.93
C ASN A 132 20.83 -4.57 8.04
N LEU A 133 20.59 -4.11 9.25
CA LEU A 133 20.16 -2.74 9.56
C LEU A 133 21.27 -1.71 9.31
N GLU A 134 22.51 -2.09 9.60
CA GLU A 134 23.69 -1.25 9.38
C GLU A 134 23.85 -0.89 7.89
N LYS A 135 23.66 -1.88 7.00
CA LYS A 135 23.78 -1.71 5.55
C LYS A 135 22.60 -0.97 4.91
N THR A 136 21.44 -0.97 5.56
CA THR A 136 20.19 -0.43 4.97
C THR A 136 19.86 0.99 5.45
N SER A 137 20.30 1.39 6.65
CA SER A 137 20.18 2.77 7.12
C SER A 137 21.51 3.51 7.06
N TYR A 138 21.55 4.59 6.27
CA TYR A 138 22.70 5.51 6.21
C TYR A 138 23.04 6.12 7.58
N TYR A 139 22.04 6.30 8.44
CA TYR A 139 22.20 6.92 9.76
C TYR A 139 22.27 5.90 10.91
N SER A 140 22.29 4.60 10.62
CA SER A 140 22.31 3.52 11.63
C SER A 140 23.34 3.76 12.73
N ARG A 141 24.59 4.06 12.36
CA ARG A 141 25.70 4.34 13.28
C ARG A 141 25.51 5.54 14.21
N TYR A 142 24.61 6.45 13.87
CA TYR A 142 24.28 7.60 14.71
C TYR A 142 23.11 7.29 15.65
N ILE A 143 22.17 6.46 15.19
CA ILE A 143 20.93 6.12 15.88
C ILE A 143 21.16 5.08 16.98
N TYR A 144 21.93 4.04 16.68
CA TYR A 144 22.16 2.90 17.57
C TYR A 144 23.58 2.94 18.16
N LYS A 145 23.71 2.60 19.44
CA LYS A 145 24.99 2.58 20.17
C LYS A 145 25.28 1.19 20.73
N GLY A 146 26.54 0.75 20.63
CA GLY A 146 26.95 -0.57 21.13
C GLY A 146 26.06 -1.67 20.53
N ASP A 147 25.56 -2.55 21.40
CA ASP A 147 24.77 -3.72 20.99
C ASP A 147 23.29 -3.38 20.67
N GLU A 148 22.88 -2.11 20.76
CA GLU A 148 21.50 -1.68 20.42
C GLU A 148 21.14 -2.07 18.98
N LEU A 149 22.07 -1.94 18.03
CA LEU A 149 21.78 -2.18 16.61
C LEU A 149 21.33 -3.63 16.37
N GLU A 150 22.04 -4.58 16.97
CA GLU A 150 21.74 -6.01 16.85
C GLU A 150 20.41 -6.34 17.54
N ASN A 151 20.18 -5.78 18.74
CA ASN A 151 18.92 -5.95 19.48
C ASN A 151 17.71 -5.45 18.68
N TYR A 152 17.76 -4.23 18.14
CA TYR A 152 16.67 -3.69 17.32
C TYR A 152 16.50 -4.47 16.01
N GLN A 153 17.60 -4.88 15.36
CA GLN A 153 17.56 -5.68 14.14
C GLN A 153 16.86 -7.03 14.38
N GLU A 154 17.29 -7.78 15.38
CA GLU A 154 16.72 -9.08 15.74
C GLU A 154 15.23 -8.94 16.11
N TYR A 155 14.90 -7.88 16.86
CA TYR A 155 13.53 -7.61 17.24
C TYR A 155 12.61 -7.34 16.04
N VAL A 156 13.02 -6.47 15.11
CA VAL A 156 12.20 -6.19 13.92
C VAL A 156 12.12 -7.39 12.98
N LYS A 157 13.17 -8.23 12.89
CA LYS A 157 13.11 -9.49 12.15
C LYS A 157 12.02 -10.40 12.68
N ARG A 158 11.99 -10.63 13.99
CA ARG A 158 10.94 -11.44 14.64
C ARG A 158 9.54 -10.91 14.39
N ILE A 159 9.35 -9.59 14.49
CA ILE A 159 8.07 -8.94 14.18
C ILE A 159 7.66 -9.20 12.73
N PHE A 160 8.57 -9.00 11.78
CA PHE A 160 8.27 -9.22 10.36
C PHE A 160 8.02 -10.68 10.04
N GLU A 161 8.79 -11.62 10.60
CA GLU A 161 8.58 -13.06 10.43
C GLU A 161 7.21 -13.47 10.95
N PHE A 162 6.87 -13.07 12.17
CA PHE A 162 5.57 -13.30 12.77
C PHE A 162 4.44 -12.79 11.88
N TYR A 163 4.54 -11.53 11.43
CA TYR A 163 3.48 -10.93 10.62
C TYR A 163 3.39 -11.52 9.23
N THR A 164 4.52 -11.89 8.62
CA THR A 164 4.54 -12.60 7.34
C THR A 164 3.79 -13.92 7.44
N LYS A 165 4.07 -14.68 8.50
CA LYS A 165 3.44 -15.95 8.81
C LYS A 165 1.93 -15.78 9.04
N MET A 166 1.55 -14.82 9.88
CA MET A 166 0.14 -14.48 10.14
C MET A 166 -0.61 -14.06 8.88
N ILE A 167 -0.04 -13.15 8.06
CA ILE A 167 -0.65 -12.69 6.80
C ILE A 167 -0.88 -13.88 5.88
N PHE A 168 0.12 -14.75 5.74
CA PHE A 168 0.03 -15.93 4.88
C PHE A 168 -1.05 -16.92 5.33
N GLU A 169 -1.12 -17.23 6.63
CA GLU A 169 -2.17 -18.09 7.18
C GLU A 169 -3.56 -17.49 6.97
N ASN A 170 -3.69 -16.19 7.24
CA ASN A 170 -4.94 -15.46 7.12
C ASN A 170 -5.44 -15.31 5.67
N LEU A 171 -4.56 -15.36 4.67
CA LEU A 171 -4.97 -15.34 3.27
C LEU A 171 -5.90 -16.51 2.93
N ASN A 172 -5.72 -17.68 3.56
CA ASN A 172 -6.62 -18.82 3.37
C ASN A 172 -8.05 -18.51 3.83
N ASN A 173 -8.20 -17.73 4.90
CA ASN A 173 -9.51 -17.31 5.40
C ASN A 173 -10.13 -16.20 4.53
N ASP A 174 -9.30 -15.37 3.90
CA ASP A 174 -9.76 -14.27 3.04
C ASP A 174 -10.15 -14.74 1.62
N ILE A 175 -9.53 -15.79 1.08
CA ILE A 175 -9.82 -16.34 -0.26
C ILE A 175 -11.31 -16.66 -0.47
N PRO A 176 -12.02 -17.36 0.44
CA PRO A 176 -13.45 -17.59 0.34
C PRO A 176 -14.27 -16.30 0.26
N LEU A 177 -13.89 -15.26 1.02
CA LEU A 177 -14.57 -13.97 1.02
C LEU A 177 -14.34 -13.21 -0.30
N PHE A 178 -13.14 -13.29 -0.87
CA PHE A 178 -12.87 -12.74 -2.20
C PHE A 178 -13.70 -13.45 -3.27
N LYS A 179 -13.75 -14.80 -3.21
CA LYS A 179 -14.58 -15.60 -4.11
C LYS A 179 -16.05 -15.19 -4.00
N LYS A 180 -16.58 -15.09 -2.78
CA LYS A 180 -17.95 -14.66 -2.50
C LYS A 180 -18.22 -13.25 -3.04
N THR A 181 -17.29 -12.31 -2.86
CA THR A 181 -17.42 -10.95 -3.42
C THR A 181 -17.57 -10.98 -4.94
N TYR A 182 -16.74 -11.74 -5.65
CA TYR A 182 -16.86 -11.89 -7.11
C TYR A 182 -18.16 -12.59 -7.54
N THR A 183 -18.56 -13.62 -6.81
CA THR A 183 -19.76 -14.42 -7.11
C THR A 183 -21.05 -13.66 -6.82
N ASP A 184 -21.15 -12.95 -5.71
CA ASP A 184 -22.39 -12.29 -5.28
C ASP A 184 -22.61 -10.97 -6.02
N VAL A 185 -21.54 -10.21 -6.27
CA VAL A 185 -21.63 -8.96 -7.04
C VAL A 185 -21.80 -9.25 -8.54
N ASN A 186 -21.26 -10.36 -9.04
CA ASN A 186 -21.42 -10.90 -10.39
C ASN A 186 -21.50 -9.86 -11.53
N THR A 187 -20.41 -9.16 -11.81
CA THR A 187 -20.32 -8.20 -12.91
C THR A 187 -18.86 -8.02 -13.34
N ALA A 188 -18.64 -7.71 -14.61
CA ALA A 188 -17.36 -7.39 -15.24
C ALA A 188 -16.96 -5.93 -15.00
N PHE A 189 -17.89 -5.10 -14.51
CA PHE A 189 -17.61 -3.75 -14.03
C PHE A 189 -17.07 -3.72 -12.59
N LEU A 190 -16.95 -4.88 -11.94
CA LEU A 190 -16.33 -5.01 -10.64
C LEU A 190 -14.80 -5.03 -10.79
N GLU A 191 -14.15 -4.05 -10.20
CA GLU A 191 -12.71 -3.98 -10.04
C GLU A 191 -12.37 -4.16 -8.57
N ILE A 192 -11.55 -5.17 -8.29
CA ILE A 192 -11.06 -5.43 -6.94
C ILE A 192 -9.54 -5.38 -6.97
N LYS A 193 -8.96 -4.65 -6.02
CA LYS A 193 -7.53 -4.64 -5.73
C LYS A 193 -7.32 -5.12 -4.32
N PHE A 194 -6.46 -6.10 -4.13
CA PHE A 194 -6.09 -6.59 -2.82
C PHE A 194 -4.60 -6.35 -2.59
N ASN A 195 -4.29 -5.64 -1.51
CA ASN A 195 -2.93 -5.30 -1.13
C ASN A 195 -2.63 -5.92 0.23
N THR A 196 -1.56 -6.69 0.34
CA THR A 196 -1.15 -7.29 1.61
C THR A 196 -0.77 -6.22 2.62
N TYR A 197 -1.02 -6.53 3.89
CA TYR A 197 -0.41 -5.83 5.00
C TYR A 197 1.13 -5.90 4.94
N LEU A 198 1.79 -4.97 5.63
CA LEU A 198 3.25 -4.83 5.80
C LEU A 198 4.01 -4.43 4.53
N TYR A 199 3.72 -5.08 3.42
CA TYR A 199 4.48 -5.01 2.17
C TYR A 199 3.80 -4.20 1.08
N ASN A 200 2.47 -4.02 1.16
CA ASN A 200 1.68 -3.39 0.12
C ASN A 200 1.89 -4.04 -1.26
N ILE A 201 2.01 -5.37 -1.28
CA ILE A 201 2.10 -6.17 -2.51
C ILE A 201 0.67 -6.41 -3.01
N GLU A 202 0.37 -6.02 -4.24
CA GLU A 202 -0.92 -6.31 -4.88
C GLU A 202 -0.96 -7.80 -5.28
N ILE A 203 -1.88 -8.57 -4.70
CA ILE A 203 -2.14 -9.93 -5.17
C ILE A 203 -3.23 -9.86 -6.22
N ASN A 204 -2.93 -10.33 -7.43
CA ASN A 204 -3.92 -10.46 -8.47
C ASN A 204 -4.92 -11.57 -8.12
N ILE A 205 -6.06 -11.17 -7.59
CA ILE A 205 -7.18 -12.05 -7.28
C ILE A 205 -8.21 -12.12 -8.42
N GLN A 206 -7.92 -11.54 -9.59
CA GLN A 206 -8.80 -11.64 -10.75
C GLN A 206 -8.96 -13.10 -11.16
N GLY A 207 -10.21 -13.54 -11.27
CA GLY A 207 -10.52 -14.92 -11.66
C GLY A 207 -10.49 -15.94 -10.52
N ILE A 208 -10.36 -15.51 -9.26
CA ILE A 208 -10.48 -16.40 -8.09
C ILE A 208 -11.84 -17.12 -8.04
N ALA A 209 -12.89 -16.53 -8.61
CA ALA A 209 -14.20 -17.16 -8.76
C ALA A 209 -14.20 -18.44 -9.63
N LYS A 210 -13.23 -18.58 -10.55
CA LYS A 210 -13.19 -19.65 -11.56
C LYS A 210 -12.20 -20.77 -11.26
N LYS A 211 -11.36 -20.63 -10.22
CA LYS A 211 -10.31 -21.60 -9.90
C LYS A 211 -10.48 -22.12 -8.48
N ILE A 212 -10.18 -23.41 -8.27
CA ILE A 212 -9.93 -23.93 -6.93
C ILE A 212 -8.51 -23.50 -6.58
N PHE A 213 -8.39 -22.67 -5.56
CA PHE A 213 -7.10 -22.21 -5.06
C PHE A 213 -6.94 -22.66 -3.61
N ALA A 214 -5.81 -23.30 -3.32
CA ALA A 214 -5.41 -23.68 -1.99
C ALA A 214 -3.97 -23.18 -1.78
N ILE A 215 -3.79 -22.28 -0.81
CA ILE A 215 -2.45 -21.91 -0.35
C ILE A 215 -1.90 -23.13 0.37
N LYS A 216 -0.81 -23.69 -0.14
CA LYS A 216 -0.14 -24.83 0.49
C LYS A 216 0.68 -24.31 1.66
N LYS A 217 0.82 -25.10 2.73
CA LYS A 217 1.73 -24.76 3.83
C LYS A 217 3.16 -24.61 3.28
N VAL A 218 3.78 -23.45 3.48
CA VAL A 218 5.13 -23.13 2.99
C VAL A 218 6.18 -23.22 4.11
N PHE A 219 5.76 -23.07 5.36
CA PHE A 219 6.64 -23.06 6.52
C PHE A 219 5.94 -23.68 7.72
N ASP A 220 6.74 -24.24 8.63
CA ASP A 220 6.25 -24.69 9.92
C ASP A 220 5.98 -23.49 10.83
N LEU A 221 4.79 -23.52 11.42
CA LEU A 221 4.27 -22.48 12.28
C LEU A 221 4.31 -23.06 13.69
N PRO A 222 5.11 -22.51 14.61
CA PRO A 222 4.94 -22.87 16.00
C PRO A 222 3.50 -22.52 16.38
N HIS A 223 2.73 -23.52 16.79
CA HIS A 223 1.37 -23.33 17.28
C HIS A 223 1.38 -23.45 18.80
N PRO A 224 0.80 -22.48 19.53
CA PRO A 224 0.17 -21.24 19.05
C PRO A 224 1.19 -20.10 18.85
N ILE A 225 0.98 -19.29 17.80
CA ILE A 225 1.71 -18.03 17.56
C ILE A 225 1.28 -17.02 18.64
N SER A 226 2.08 -16.86 19.71
CA SER A 226 1.72 -15.93 20.80
C SER A 226 2.25 -14.53 20.54
N TYR A 227 1.36 -13.53 20.60
CA TYR A 227 1.75 -12.11 20.60
C TYR A 227 2.56 -11.74 21.84
N GLU A 228 2.46 -12.53 22.92
CA GLU A 228 3.26 -12.31 24.13
C GLU A 228 4.74 -12.61 23.85
N GLU A 229 5.06 -13.53 22.93
CA GLU A 229 6.44 -13.82 22.51
C GLU A 229 7.04 -12.72 21.63
N LEU A 230 6.22 -11.89 20.99
CA LEU A 230 6.67 -10.69 20.27
C LEU A 230 7.09 -9.57 21.21
N ILE A 231 6.48 -9.47 22.39
CA ILE A 231 6.77 -8.44 23.38
C ILE A 231 7.89 -8.98 24.28
N ASN A 232 9.12 -8.92 23.78
CA ASN A 232 10.29 -9.33 24.54
C ASN A 232 10.54 -8.38 25.73
N ASP A 233 11.03 -8.90 26.86
CA ASP A 233 11.29 -8.14 28.10
C ASP A 233 12.24 -6.94 27.88
N ASN A 234 13.13 -7.01 26.88
CA ASN A 234 14.11 -5.97 26.55
C ASN A 234 13.51 -4.68 25.94
N LEU A 235 12.25 -4.70 25.51
CA LEU A 235 11.55 -3.54 24.93
C LEU A 235 10.16 -3.33 25.56
N SER A 236 9.93 -3.89 26.74
CA SER A 236 8.69 -3.79 27.52
C SER A 236 8.28 -2.35 27.86
N ASP A 237 9.21 -1.39 27.79
CA ASP A 237 8.99 0.04 28.05
C ASP A 237 8.37 0.82 26.86
N PHE A 238 8.11 0.15 25.73
CA PHE A 238 7.58 0.79 24.53
C PHE A 238 6.14 1.28 24.67
N SER A 239 5.89 2.56 24.35
CA SER A 239 4.52 3.05 24.22
C SER A 239 3.97 2.89 22.81
N LEU A 240 3.02 1.96 22.63
CA LEU A 240 2.28 1.80 21.38
C LEU A 240 1.47 3.05 21.01
N GLU A 241 1.01 3.81 22.01
CA GLU A 241 0.31 5.07 21.82
C GLU A 241 1.25 6.10 21.19
N GLN A 242 2.50 6.20 21.66
CA GLN A 242 3.50 7.10 21.07
C GLN A 242 3.90 6.68 19.66
N ILE A 243 4.08 5.38 19.39
CA ILE A 243 4.29 4.89 18.01
C ILE A 243 3.15 5.33 17.10
N THR A 244 1.91 5.20 17.59
CA THR A 244 0.71 5.56 16.84
C THR A 244 0.65 7.05 16.54
N GLU A 245 1.00 7.91 17.50
CA GLU A 245 1.08 9.35 17.29
C GLU A 245 2.15 9.73 16.26
N ILE A 246 3.33 9.10 16.33
CA ILE A 246 4.41 9.29 15.36
C ILE A 246 3.96 8.84 13.95
N ALA A 247 3.20 7.75 13.85
CA ALA A 247 2.67 7.24 12.58
C ALA A 247 1.52 8.10 12.02
N LYS A 248 0.60 8.58 12.87
CA LYS A 248 -0.55 9.44 12.49
C LYS A 248 -0.16 10.80 11.93
N ALA A 249 1.08 11.24 12.15
CA ALA A 249 1.61 12.44 11.51
C ALA A 249 1.75 12.34 9.98
N ASN A 250 1.45 11.18 9.36
CA ASN A 250 1.42 10.97 7.92
C ASN A 250 0.07 10.37 7.44
N ASN A 251 -0.34 10.72 6.22
CA ASN A 251 -1.63 10.40 5.58
C ASN A 251 -2.11 8.95 5.82
N THR A 252 -3.13 8.81 6.66
CA THR A 252 -3.84 7.54 6.88
C THR A 252 -4.83 7.28 5.73
N THR A 253 -4.76 6.10 5.12
CA THR A 253 -5.82 5.65 4.19
C THR A 253 -7.11 5.46 4.98
N LYS A 254 -8.21 6.12 4.57
CA LYS A 254 -9.52 5.94 5.21
C LYS A 254 -10.02 4.51 4.95
N ILE A 255 -10.40 3.81 6.01
CA ILE A 255 -10.91 2.44 5.96
C ILE A 255 -12.38 2.46 6.35
N ASP A 256 -13.21 1.84 5.53
CA ASP A 256 -14.67 1.94 5.66
C ASP A 256 -15.22 0.86 6.60
N ALA A 257 -14.72 -0.38 6.52
CA ALA A 257 -15.15 -1.49 7.37
C ALA A 257 -14.18 -2.69 7.33
N PHE A 258 -14.50 -3.75 8.07
CA PHE A 258 -13.85 -5.06 7.97
C PHE A 258 -14.60 -5.97 6.99
N LEU A 259 -13.86 -6.72 6.17
CA LEU A 259 -14.37 -7.64 5.16
C LEU A 259 -15.07 -8.80 5.85
N THR A 260 -16.39 -8.82 5.71
CA THR A 260 -17.26 -9.87 6.23
C THR A 260 -18.34 -10.17 5.21
N GLU A 261 -19.02 -11.30 5.36
CA GLU A 261 -20.17 -11.60 4.50
C GLU A 261 -21.27 -10.52 4.57
N PHE A 262 -21.45 -9.93 5.74
CA PHE A 262 -22.41 -8.85 5.96
C PHE A 262 -22.05 -7.59 5.14
N GLU A 263 -20.77 -7.18 5.13
CA GLU A 263 -20.32 -6.05 4.30
C GLU A 263 -20.42 -6.36 2.80
N ILE A 264 -20.17 -7.62 2.39
CA ILE A 264 -20.41 -8.05 1.00
C ILE A 264 -21.90 -7.91 0.66
N GLY A 265 -22.80 -8.32 1.55
CA GLY A 265 -24.25 -8.15 1.39
C GLY A 265 -24.66 -6.70 1.17
N LYS A 266 -24.12 -5.76 1.97
CA LYS A 266 -24.38 -4.32 1.79
C LYS A 266 -23.96 -3.80 0.41
N ILE A 267 -22.83 -4.29 -0.12
CA ILE A 267 -22.38 -3.91 -1.48
C ILE A 267 -23.39 -4.38 -2.52
N VAL A 268 -23.89 -5.61 -2.38
CA VAL A 268 -24.90 -6.20 -3.28
C VAL A 268 -26.23 -5.45 -3.19
N ASP A 269 -26.68 -5.12 -1.99
CA ASP A 269 -27.95 -4.41 -1.79
C ASP A 269 -27.88 -2.99 -2.37
N LYS A 270 -26.77 -2.28 -2.12
CA LYS A 270 -26.54 -0.96 -2.72
C LYS A 270 -26.43 -1.02 -4.24
N LYS A 271 -25.85 -2.09 -4.80
CA LYS A 271 -25.85 -2.33 -6.25
C LYS A 271 -27.29 -2.44 -6.77
N LYS A 272 -28.11 -3.30 -6.17
CA LYS A 272 -29.51 -3.52 -6.55
C LYS A 272 -30.33 -2.24 -6.45
N GLU A 273 -30.13 -1.45 -5.40
CA GLU A 273 -30.79 -0.17 -5.21
C GLU A 273 -30.51 0.79 -6.39
N ILE A 274 -29.24 0.94 -6.77
CA ILE A 274 -28.84 1.80 -7.89
C ILE A 274 -29.41 1.27 -9.21
N GLU A 275 -29.33 -0.04 -9.46
CA GLU A 275 -29.89 -0.66 -10.67
C GLU A 275 -31.42 -0.45 -10.77
N ASN A 276 -32.14 -0.63 -9.66
CA ASN A 276 -33.59 -0.41 -9.58
C ASN A 276 -33.97 1.06 -9.80
N SER A 277 -33.11 2.00 -9.39
CA SER A 277 -33.31 3.42 -9.63
C SER A 277 -33.12 3.84 -11.10
N LYS A 278 -32.64 2.93 -11.96
CA LYS A 278 -32.27 3.18 -13.38
C LYS A 278 -31.21 4.28 -13.56
N ARG A 279 -30.47 4.62 -12.50
CA ARG A 279 -29.38 5.60 -12.54
C ARG A 279 -28.03 4.93 -12.70
N SER A 280 -27.05 5.72 -13.12
CA SER A 280 -25.66 5.31 -13.05
C SER A 280 -25.14 5.56 -11.64
N GLY A 281 -24.10 4.84 -11.25
CA GLY A 281 -23.50 5.00 -9.94
C GLY A 281 -22.15 4.34 -9.83
N ASN A 282 -21.35 4.83 -8.90
CA ASN A 282 -20.09 4.23 -8.51
C ASN A 282 -20.17 3.86 -7.02
N ILE A 283 -19.83 2.62 -6.71
CA ILE A 283 -19.68 2.14 -5.35
C ILE A 283 -18.19 1.92 -5.13
N GLN A 284 -17.63 2.63 -4.15
CA GLN A 284 -16.26 2.46 -3.70
C GLN A 284 -16.27 2.06 -2.22
N TYR A 285 -15.54 0.99 -1.88
CA TYR A 285 -15.30 0.56 -0.52
C TYR A 285 -13.84 0.18 -0.33
N THR A 286 -13.27 0.58 0.80
CA THR A 286 -11.96 0.14 1.28
C THR A 286 -12.17 -0.72 2.52
N LEU A 287 -12.06 -2.03 2.37
CA LEU A 287 -12.31 -3.02 3.44
C LEU A 287 -11.00 -3.60 3.97
N LYS A 288 -10.84 -3.69 5.29
CA LYS A 288 -9.76 -4.47 5.93
C LYS A 288 -10.11 -5.95 5.90
N SER A 289 -9.17 -6.84 5.61
CA SER A 289 -9.33 -8.29 5.79
C SER A 289 -8.34 -8.81 6.82
N ASN A 290 -8.24 -10.13 7.01
CA ASN A 290 -7.28 -10.69 7.97
C ASN A 290 -5.82 -10.58 7.49
N SER A 291 -5.60 -10.43 6.18
CA SER A 291 -4.27 -10.42 5.55
C SER A 291 -3.93 -9.14 4.77
N GLY A 292 -4.88 -8.22 4.57
CA GLY A 292 -4.62 -6.99 3.83
C GLY A 292 -5.79 -6.03 3.70
N ILE A 293 -5.73 -5.18 2.68
CA ILE A 293 -6.77 -4.21 2.34
C ILE A 293 -7.36 -4.56 0.97
N LEU A 294 -8.67 -4.73 0.93
CA LEU A 294 -9.46 -4.96 -0.26
C LEU A 294 -10.13 -3.64 -0.69
N THR A 295 -9.69 -3.09 -1.80
CA THR A 295 -10.35 -1.95 -2.44
C THR A 295 -11.30 -2.46 -3.51
N ILE A 296 -12.59 -2.16 -3.36
CA ILE A 296 -13.66 -2.51 -4.29
C ILE A 296 -14.10 -1.24 -5.00
N ASN A 297 -14.05 -1.26 -6.32
CA ASN A 297 -14.62 -0.25 -7.19
C ASN A 297 -15.63 -0.94 -8.12
N LEU A 298 -16.89 -0.54 -8.02
CA LEU A 298 -17.97 -1.08 -8.83
C LEU A 298 -18.65 0.07 -9.56
N ARG A 299 -18.60 0.03 -10.90
CA ARG A 299 -19.36 0.94 -11.75
C ARG A 299 -20.67 0.30 -12.19
N ILE A 300 -21.76 1.03 -12.08
CA ILE A 300 -23.09 0.63 -12.53
C ILE A 300 -23.50 1.57 -13.65
N LEU A 301 -23.78 1.00 -14.82
CA LEU A 301 -24.24 1.75 -15.99
C LEU A 301 -25.76 1.85 -15.99
N SER A 302 -26.25 3.06 -16.21
CA SER A 302 -27.67 3.33 -16.45
C SER A 302 -28.16 2.69 -17.77
N PRO A 303 -29.47 2.46 -17.94
CA PRO A 303 -30.03 2.00 -19.22
C PRO A 303 -29.71 2.94 -20.38
N THR A 304 -29.66 4.25 -20.13
CA THR A 304 -29.32 5.28 -21.13
C THR A 304 -27.85 5.19 -21.56
N GLU A 305 -26.92 5.00 -20.63
CA GLU A 305 -25.51 4.76 -20.98
C GLU A 305 -25.32 3.46 -21.77
N LYS A 306 -26.02 2.37 -21.38
CA LYS A 306 -25.99 1.10 -22.11
C LYS A 306 -26.50 1.29 -23.54
N LEU A 307 -27.60 2.02 -23.72
CA LEU A 307 -28.15 2.35 -25.05
C LEU A 307 -27.17 3.19 -25.87
N LEU A 308 -26.52 4.18 -25.27
CA LEU A 308 -25.54 5.03 -25.93
C LEU A 308 -24.32 4.24 -26.40
N ILE A 309 -23.85 3.28 -25.58
CA ILE A 309 -22.79 2.34 -25.98
C ILE A 309 -23.24 1.49 -27.16
N ALA A 310 -24.45 0.91 -27.12
CA ALA A 310 -24.99 0.10 -28.21
C ALA A 310 -25.13 0.90 -29.52
N LEU A 311 -25.64 2.13 -29.45
CA LEU A 311 -25.75 3.03 -30.60
C LEU A 311 -24.38 3.34 -31.21
N ARG A 312 -23.35 3.58 -30.39
CA ARG A 312 -21.98 3.80 -30.89
C ARG A 312 -21.40 2.58 -31.59
N ILE A 313 -21.67 1.37 -31.10
CA ILE A 313 -21.26 0.13 -31.76
C ILE A 313 -21.97 -0.01 -33.11
N LEU A 314 -23.29 0.21 -33.16
CA LEU A 314 -24.06 0.15 -34.41
C LEU A 314 -23.58 1.19 -35.43
N LEU A 315 -23.30 2.42 -34.99
CA LEU A 315 -22.73 3.47 -35.84
C LEU A 315 -21.36 3.08 -36.39
N PHE A 316 -20.50 2.47 -35.56
CA PHE A 316 -19.20 1.98 -36.02
C PHE A 316 -19.35 0.88 -37.08
N ILE A 317 -20.25 -0.09 -36.87
CA ILE A 317 -20.53 -1.16 -37.84
C ILE A 317 -21.07 -0.57 -39.15
N ALA A 318 -22.02 0.36 -39.07
CA ALA A 318 -22.58 1.03 -40.24
C ALA A 318 -21.50 1.81 -41.00
N ALA A 319 -20.67 2.59 -40.30
CA ALA A 319 -19.56 3.33 -40.91
C ALA A 319 -18.54 2.40 -41.58
N ALA A 320 -18.19 1.28 -40.93
CA ALA A 320 -17.31 0.27 -41.50
C ALA A 320 -17.91 -0.38 -42.76
N ALA A 321 -19.20 -0.72 -42.73
CA ALA A 321 -19.91 -1.28 -43.90
C ALA A 321 -19.98 -0.29 -45.06
N SER A 322 -20.29 0.99 -44.80
CA SER A 322 -20.27 2.05 -45.82
C SER A 322 -18.87 2.26 -46.39
N LEU A 323 -17.83 2.20 -45.56
CA LEU A 323 -16.43 2.27 -45.99
C LEU A 323 -16.04 1.10 -46.89
N ILE A 324 -16.43 -0.13 -46.54
CA ILE A 324 -16.23 -1.31 -47.39
C ILE A 324 -16.91 -1.10 -48.73
N TYR A 325 -18.20 -0.74 -48.72
CA TYR A 325 -18.95 -0.54 -49.96
C TYR A 325 -18.31 0.53 -50.85
N TYR A 326 -17.98 1.69 -50.29
CA TYR A 326 -17.36 2.79 -51.03
C TYR A 326 -15.96 2.45 -51.57
N CYS A 327 -15.13 1.82 -50.73
CA CYS A 327 -13.73 1.57 -51.08
C CYS A 327 -13.57 0.41 -52.06
N PHE A 328 -14.42 -0.61 -52.01
CA PHE A 328 -14.29 -1.79 -52.87
C PHE A 328 -15.15 -1.72 -54.15
N PHE A 329 -16.27 -1.00 -54.16
CA PHE A 329 -17.13 -0.89 -55.34
C PHE A 329 -16.92 0.39 -56.17
N PHE A 330 -16.53 1.52 -55.54
CA PHE A 330 -16.39 2.79 -56.27
C PHE A 330 -14.92 3.17 -56.50
N THR A 331 -14.13 3.24 -55.42
CA THR A 331 -12.78 3.82 -55.52
C THR A 331 -11.67 2.81 -55.69
N GLN A 332 -11.92 1.52 -55.40
CA GLN A 332 -10.95 0.42 -55.39
C GLN A 332 -9.67 0.72 -54.57
N SER A 333 -9.75 1.64 -53.59
CA SER A 333 -8.60 2.14 -52.86
C SER A 333 -8.50 1.53 -51.47
N TYR A 334 -7.52 0.65 -51.30
CA TYR A 334 -7.17 0.07 -50.00
C TYR A 334 -6.67 1.12 -49.00
N PHE A 335 -6.01 2.18 -49.47
CA PHE A 335 -5.49 3.24 -48.62
C PHE A 335 -6.62 4.03 -47.93
N ILE A 336 -7.66 4.41 -48.70
CA ILE A 336 -8.84 5.11 -48.17
C ILE A 336 -9.57 4.23 -47.14
N PHE A 337 -9.65 2.92 -47.41
CA PHE A 337 -10.25 1.97 -46.47
C PHE A 337 -9.51 1.94 -45.13
N ILE A 338 -8.18 1.81 -45.12
CA ILE A 338 -7.37 1.74 -43.89
C ILE A 338 -7.48 3.05 -43.08
N VAL A 339 -7.35 4.20 -43.75
CA VAL A 339 -7.44 5.50 -43.08
C VAL A 339 -8.85 5.73 -42.52
N GLY A 340 -9.90 5.38 -43.28
CA GLY A 340 -11.29 5.48 -42.83
C GLY A 340 -11.61 4.54 -41.65
N LEU A 341 -11.04 3.33 -41.65
CA LEU A 341 -11.22 2.39 -40.54
C LEU A 341 -10.51 2.89 -39.26
N PHE A 342 -9.32 3.50 -39.40
CA PHE A 342 -8.66 4.18 -38.30
C PHE A 342 -9.48 5.34 -37.75
N VAL A 343 -10.02 6.22 -38.61
CA VAL A 343 -10.85 7.36 -38.19
C VAL A 343 -12.14 6.89 -37.52
N SER A 344 -12.82 5.88 -38.06
CA SER A 344 -14.03 5.32 -37.45
C SER A 344 -13.76 4.62 -36.11
N SER A 345 -12.56 4.08 -35.89
CA SER A 345 -12.19 3.48 -34.60
C SER A 345 -12.28 4.45 -33.41
N PHE A 346 -12.17 5.76 -33.63
CA PHE A 346 -12.38 6.77 -32.59
C PHE A 346 -13.81 6.82 -32.03
N LEU A 347 -14.80 6.25 -32.74
CA LEU A 347 -16.17 6.11 -32.22
C LEU A 347 -16.26 5.14 -31.04
N ILE A 348 -15.40 4.11 -31.02
CA ILE A 348 -15.41 3.03 -30.04
C ILE A 348 -14.21 3.06 -29.09
N SER A 349 -13.06 3.58 -29.52
CA SER A 349 -11.82 3.60 -28.73
C SER A 349 -11.99 4.21 -27.33
N PRO A 350 -12.66 5.37 -27.15
CA PRO A 350 -12.83 5.98 -25.81
C PRO A 350 -13.72 5.16 -24.86
N ILE A 351 -14.49 4.20 -25.37
CA ILE A 351 -15.43 3.39 -24.59
C ILE A 351 -15.17 1.89 -24.70
N TYR A 352 -14.03 1.49 -25.28
CA TYR A 352 -13.71 0.10 -25.59
C TYR A 352 -13.81 -0.80 -24.36
N ASP A 353 -13.25 -0.38 -23.22
CA ASP A 353 -13.30 -1.16 -21.98
C ASP A 353 -14.74 -1.38 -21.48
N ASN A 354 -15.59 -0.36 -21.60
CA ASN A 354 -17.00 -0.48 -21.23
C ASN A 354 -17.75 -1.41 -22.19
N ILE A 355 -17.42 -1.39 -23.48
CA ILE A 355 -17.96 -2.32 -24.48
C ILE A 355 -17.59 -3.76 -24.08
N VAL A 356 -16.30 -4.03 -23.87
CA VAL A 356 -15.82 -5.38 -23.52
C VAL A 356 -16.46 -5.88 -22.21
N LYS A 357 -16.56 -5.04 -21.18
CA LYS A 357 -17.19 -5.38 -19.91
C LYS A 357 -18.69 -5.63 -20.06
N LEU A 358 -19.41 -4.80 -20.82
CA LEU A 358 -20.84 -4.95 -21.06
C LEU A 358 -21.14 -6.26 -21.78
N PHE A 359 -20.38 -6.60 -22.82
CA PHE A 359 -20.49 -7.88 -23.52
C PHE A 359 -20.22 -9.06 -22.56
N LYS A 360 -19.15 -9.01 -21.77
CA LYS A 360 -18.85 -10.07 -20.79
C LYS A 360 -19.95 -10.28 -19.75
N ASP A 361 -20.69 -9.24 -19.38
CA ASP A 361 -21.81 -9.35 -18.44
C ASP A 361 -23.11 -9.81 -19.09
N THR A 362 -23.32 -9.52 -20.37
CA THR A 362 -24.53 -9.93 -21.08
C THR A 362 -24.49 -11.42 -21.44
N PHE A 363 -23.29 -11.95 -21.68
CA PHE A 363 -23.04 -13.34 -22.09
C PHE A 363 -22.49 -14.22 -20.96
N LYS A 364 -22.60 -13.78 -19.71
CA LYS A 364 -22.33 -14.55 -18.49
C LYS A 364 -23.60 -15.30 -18.07
#